data_AF-A0A3D3XXI5-F1
#
_entry.id   AF-A0A3D3XXI5-F1
#
_cell.length_a   1.000
_cell.length_b   1.000
_cell.length_c   1.000
_cell.angle_alpha   90.00
_cell.angle_beta   90.00
_cell.angle_gamma   90.00
#
_symmetry.space_group_name_H-M   'P 1'
#
loop_
_entity.id
_entity.type
_entity.pdbx_description
1 polymer ?
#
loop_
_entity_poly.entity_id
_entity_poly.type
_entity_poly.pdbx_seq_one_letter_code
_entity_poly.pdbx_strand_id
1 'polypeptide(L)'
;IDVHAKVELEKKRFSGRELTGRTLGVVGLGSVGSLVAKAALDLGMDVVGYDPALSIDAAWRLPSQVVRMENLPSLFSRSELISLHVPANPETRSMINAETLASFRPGTALLNFAREEIVDVPAVVNALDEGILSYYFTDFPNSLLSGHERAHAMPHLGASTTEAEEKCAVMAASQLDTFLQFGNIENSVNFPTISLEPSEGYRIGISNRNVAGSLGGLLSVLADRQINVIDLINKSRGEIAYNLIDIAEPPNDQILADLLAIKTVIGVRAMANEIT
;
A
#
# COMPACT_ATOMS: atom_id res chain seq x y z
N ILE A 1 -28.12 33.26 -27.27
CA ILE A 1 -26.69 33.63 -27.36
C ILE A 1 -25.98 32.46 -28.00
N ASP A 2 -25.24 32.68 -29.07
CA ASP A 2 -24.42 31.66 -29.73
C ASP A 2 -23.35 31.13 -28.76
N VAL A 3 -23.30 29.80 -28.58
CA VAL A 3 -22.37 29.13 -27.67
C VAL A 3 -20.93 29.41 -28.09
N HIS A 4 -20.65 29.49 -29.39
CA HIS A 4 -19.30 29.76 -29.90
C HIS A 4 -18.83 31.17 -29.49
N ALA A 5 -19.66 32.19 -29.72
CA ALA A 5 -19.36 33.56 -29.30
C ALA A 5 -19.13 33.70 -27.79
N LYS A 6 -19.90 32.96 -26.97
CA LYS A 6 -19.72 32.94 -25.51
C LYS A 6 -18.39 32.27 -25.12
N VAL A 7 -18.06 31.11 -25.71
CA VAL A 7 -16.79 30.42 -25.43
C VAL A 7 -15.59 31.29 -25.78
N GLU A 8 -15.57 31.93 -26.96
CA GLU A 8 -14.48 32.82 -27.38
C GLU A 8 -14.26 33.98 -26.40
N LEU A 9 -15.34 34.55 -25.85
CA LEU A 9 -15.26 35.66 -24.91
C LEU A 9 -14.70 35.21 -23.55
N GLU A 10 -15.05 34.01 -23.10
CA GLU A 10 -14.62 33.46 -21.81
C GLU A 10 -13.19 32.86 -21.84
N LYS A 11 -12.60 32.59 -23.02
CA LYS A 11 -11.23 32.04 -23.14
C LYS A 11 -10.19 32.80 -22.33
N LYS A 12 -10.30 34.13 -22.24
CA LYS A 12 -9.36 34.99 -21.51
C LYS A 12 -9.32 34.71 -19.99
N ARG A 13 -10.33 34.03 -19.45
CA ARG A 13 -10.38 33.62 -18.04
C ARG A 13 -9.54 32.38 -17.75
N PHE A 14 -9.15 31.62 -18.77
CA PHE A 14 -8.40 30.38 -18.62
C PHE A 14 -6.97 30.59 -19.09
N SER A 15 -6.03 30.51 -18.15
CA SER A 15 -4.59 30.54 -18.41
C SER A 15 -3.93 29.40 -17.66
N GLY A 16 -3.45 28.40 -18.40
CA GLY A 16 -2.79 27.23 -17.85
C GLY A 16 -1.28 27.42 -17.68
N ARG A 17 -0.62 26.36 -17.21
CA ARG A 17 0.84 26.26 -17.18
C ARG A 17 1.27 24.97 -17.87
N GLU A 18 2.31 25.05 -18.70
CA GLU A 18 2.96 23.87 -19.26
C GLU A 18 3.68 23.09 -18.15
N LEU A 19 3.67 21.76 -18.24
CA LEU A 19 4.35 20.86 -17.30
C LEU A 19 5.83 20.70 -17.65
N THR A 20 6.20 20.76 -18.92
CA THR A 20 7.57 20.54 -19.36
C THR A 20 8.54 21.52 -18.69
N GLY A 21 9.64 21.02 -18.13
CA GLY A 21 10.63 21.79 -17.38
C GLY A 21 10.18 22.28 -16.01
N ARG A 22 8.98 21.91 -15.54
CA ARG A 22 8.54 22.16 -14.16
C ARG A 22 9.00 21.04 -13.24
N THR A 23 9.20 21.37 -11.97
CA THR A 23 9.57 20.39 -10.95
C THR A 23 8.34 19.79 -10.26
N LEU A 24 8.19 18.46 -10.32
CA LEU A 24 7.30 17.70 -9.46
C LEU A 24 8.07 17.17 -8.24
N GLY A 25 7.57 17.48 -7.04
CA GLY A 25 7.96 16.86 -5.80
C GLY A 25 7.08 15.67 -5.45
N VAL A 26 7.66 14.48 -5.32
CA VAL A 26 6.93 13.26 -4.94
C VAL A 26 7.29 12.89 -3.50
N VAL A 27 6.31 12.96 -2.60
CA VAL A 27 6.46 12.57 -1.19
C VAL A 27 5.94 11.15 -1.02
N GLY A 28 6.83 10.19 -0.76
CA GLY A 28 6.56 8.76 -0.81
C GLY A 28 6.86 8.18 -2.18
N LEU A 29 7.82 7.26 -2.25
CA LEU A 29 8.36 6.67 -3.49
C LEU A 29 8.07 5.16 -3.54
N GLY A 30 7.01 4.72 -2.86
CA GLY A 30 6.49 3.36 -2.92
C GLY A 30 5.82 3.03 -4.27
N SER A 31 4.92 2.04 -4.25
CA SER A 31 4.29 1.49 -5.47
C SER A 31 3.58 2.54 -6.34
N VAL A 32 2.90 3.53 -5.74
CA VAL A 32 2.19 4.57 -6.49
C VAL A 32 3.10 5.75 -6.83
N GLY A 33 3.85 6.26 -5.85
CA GLY A 33 4.71 7.43 -6.06
C GLY A 33 5.78 7.23 -7.13
N SER A 34 6.35 6.02 -7.24
CA SER A 34 7.30 5.69 -8.31
C SER A 34 6.67 5.73 -9.72
N LEU A 35 5.42 5.27 -9.86
CA LEU A 35 4.69 5.35 -11.13
C LEU A 35 4.33 6.80 -11.49
N VAL A 36 3.93 7.61 -10.50
CA VAL A 36 3.67 9.04 -10.69
C VAL A 36 4.94 9.78 -11.09
N ALA A 37 6.07 9.50 -10.44
CA ALA A 37 7.38 10.04 -10.80
C ALA A 37 7.74 9.69 -12.26
N LYS A 38 7.55 8.43 -12.66
CA LYS A 38 7.79 7.99 -14.05
C LYS A 38 6.92 8.74 -15.05
N ALA A 39 5.62 8.84 -14.79
CA ALA A 39 4.68 9.53 -15.66
C ALA A 39 5.02 11.02 -15.81
N ALA A 40 5.44 11.68 -14.72
CA ALA A 40 5.86 13.08 -14.77
C ALA A 40 7.12 13.29 -15.62
N LEU A 41 8.12 12.40 -15.51
CA LEU A 41 9.30 12.41 -16.37
C LEU A 41 8.91 12.25 -17.85
N ASP A 42 7.96 11.37 -18.16
CA ASP A 42 7.48 11.16 -19.54
C ASP A 42 6.74 12.38 -20.11
N LEU A 43 6.17 13.21 -19.24
CA LEU A 43 5.59 14.52 -19.59
C LEU A 43 6.65 15.64 -19.67
N GLY A 44 7.92 15.32 -19.48
CA GLY A 44 9.04 16.26 -19.56
C GLY A 44 9.24 17.12 -18.32
N MET A 45 8.72 16.71 -17.17
CA MET A 45 8.97 17.37 -15.88
C MET A 45 10.33 16.98 -15.30
N ASP A 46 10.90 17.85 -14.48
CA ASP A 46 11.94 17.45 -13.53
C ASP A 46 11.28 16.83 -12.30
N VAL A 47 11.86 15.76 -11.74
CA VAL A 47 11.27 15.07 -10.59
C VAL A 47 12.25 15.00 -9.43
N VAL A 48 11.80 15.48 -8.27
CA VAL A 48 12.48 15.31 -6.99
C VAL A 48 11.63 14.43 -6.08
N GLY A 49 12.26 13.56 -5.30
CA GLY A 49 11.55 12.57 -4.48
C GLY A 49 12.06 12.52 -3.04
N TYR A 50 11.17 12.31 -2.09
CA TYR A 50 11.52 12.04 -0.69
C TYR A 50 10.75 10.85 -0.17
N ASP A 51 11.46 9.86 0.37
CA ASP A 51 10.88 8.73 1.09
C ASP A 51 11.84 8.28 2.20
N PRO A 52 11.45 8.40 3.49
CA PRO A 52 12.29 7.98 4.60
C PRO A 52 12.42 6.46 4.72
N ALA A 53 11.47 5.70 4.14
CA ALA A 53 11.37 4.25 4.26
C ALA A 53 11.55 3.54 2.91
N LEU A 54 12.29 4.16 1.97
CA LEU A 54 12.52 3.60 0.63
C LEU A 54 13.15 2.20 0.73
N SER A 55 12.38 1.18 0.35
CA SER A 55 12.90 -0.18 0.28
C SER A 55 13.87 -0.34 -0.89
N ILE A 56 14.74 -1.36 -0.83
CA ILE A 56 15.65 -1.69 -1.93
C ILE A 56 14.86 -1.91 -3.22
N ASP A 57 13.78 -2.69 -3.18
CA ASP A 57 12.92 -2.95 -4.35
C ASP A 57 12.30 -1.68 -4.93
N ALA A 58 11.85 -0.76 -4.08
CA ALA A 58 11.32 0.52 -4.53
C ALA A 58 12.42 1.39 -5.18
N ALA A 59 13.64 1.37 -4.63
CA ALA A 59 14.78 2.05 -5.23
C ALA A 59 15.13 1.50 -6.63
N TRP A 60 15.05 0.18 -6.84
CA TRP A 60 15.28 -0.44 -8.16
C TRP A 60 14.23 -0.08 -9.21
N ARG A 61 13.00 0.23 -8.80
CA ARG A 61 11.91 0.63 -9.70
C ARG A 61 11.95 2.12 -10.05
N LEU A 62 12.69 2.92 -9.28
CA LEU A 62 12.70 4.36 -9.44
C LEU A 62 13.54 4.75 -10.67
N PRO A 63 13.02 5.60 -11.58
CA PRO A 63 13.81 6.09 -12.70
C PRO A 63 15.05 6.83 -12.20
N SER A 64 16.21 6.58 -12.82
CA SER A 64 17.48 7.19 -12.41
C SER A 64 17.51 8.73 -12.52
N GLN A 65 16.55 9.32 -13.23
CA GLN A 65 16.37 10.76 -13.37
C GLN A 65 15.69 11.41 -12.15
N VAL A 66 15.07 10.64 -11.27
CA VAL A 66 14.46 11.17 -10.04
C VAL A 66 15.55 11.56 -9.06
N VAL A 67 15.62 12.84 -8.70
CA VAL A 67 16.61 13.33 -7.74
C VAL A 67 16.09 13.15 -6.32
N ARG A 68 16.76 12.31 -5.53
CA ARG A 68 16.40 12.10 -4.11
C ARG A 68 16.75 13.33 -3.27
N MET A 69 15.79 13.81 -2.49
CA MET A 69 15.97 14.86 -1.49
C MET A 69 16.25 14.26 -0.10
N GLU A 70 17.00 15.00 0.72
CA GLU A 70 17.37 14.57 2.07
C GLU A 70 16.26 14.82 3.10
N ASN A 71 15.39 15.81 2.85
CA ASN A 71 14.33 16.21 3.76
C ASN A 71 13.17 16.90 3.00
N LEU A 72 12.01 16.97 3.65
CA LEU A 72 10.80 17.57 3.11
C LEU A 72 10.94 19.07 2.78
N PRO A 73 11.52 19.94 3.63
CA PRO A 73 11.68 21.36 3.29
C PRO A 73 12.47 21.61 1.99
N SER A 74 13.51 20.81 1.75
CA SER A 74 14.30 20.88 0.51
C SER A 74 13.50 20.46 -0.72
N LEU A 75 12.59 19.48 -0.56
CA LEU A 75 11.67 19.07 -1.62
C LEU A 75 10.63 20.18 -1.88
N PHE A 76 9.99 20.68 -0.82
CA PHE A 76 8.92 21.69 -0.92
C PHE A 76 9.38 23.00 -1.55
N SER A 77 10.59 23.46 -1.21
CA SER A 77 11.15 24.70 -1.77
C SER A 77 11.53 24.62 -3.25
N ARG A 78 11.75 23.41 -3.78
CA ARG A 78 12.15 23.17 -5.19
C ARG A 78 10.99 22.79 -6.10
N SER A 79 9.86 22.41 -5.53
CA SER A 79 8.72 21.84 -6.26
C SER A 79 7.73 22.92 -6.69
N GLU A 80 7.21 22.81 -7.90
CA GLU A 80 6.09 23.64 -8.37
C GLU A 80 4.76 22.88 -8.27
N LEU A 81 4.83 21.55 -8.33
CA LEU A 81 3.75 20.64 -8.02
C LEU A 81 4.25 19.67 -6.95
N ILE A 82 3.42 19.33 -5.97
CA ILE A 82 3.75 18.33 -4.95
C ILE A 82 2.65 17.27 -4.94
N SER A 83 3.03 16.01 -5.04
CA SER A 83 2.10 14.87 -4.95
C SER A 83 2.45 13.99 -3.74
N LEU A 84 1.44 13.72 -2.92
CA LEU A 84 1.58 12.93 -1.69
C LEU A 84 1.19 11.47 -1.93
N HIS A 85 2.04 10.53 -1.50
CA HIS A 85 1.90 9.08 -1.68
C HIS A 85 2.40 8.31 -0.45
N VAL A 86 2.10 8.83 0.74
CA VAL A 86 2.47 8.23 2.03
C VAL A 86 1.26 7.57 2.72
N PRO A 87 1.47 6.54 3.55
CA PRO A 87 0.40 6.02 4.40
C PRO A 87 -0.01 7.04 5.47
N ALA A 88 -1.17 6.84 6.10
CA ALA A 88 -1.57 7.57 7.29
C ALA A 88 -1.12 6.78 8.52
N ASN A 89 -0.21 7.36 9.29
CA ASN A 89 0.31 6.82 10.54
C ASN A 89 0.70 8.01 11.47
N PRO A 90 1.11 7.76 12.73
CA PRO A 90 1.45 8.85 13.65
C PRO A 90 2.55 9.81 13.15
N GLU A 91 3.49 9.34 12.33
CA GLU A 91 4.61 10.15 11.81
C GLU A 91 4.21 11.04 10.63
N THR A 92 3.16 10.65 9.90
CA THR A 92 2.70 11.32 8.66
C THR A 92 1.42 12.13 8.87
N ARG A 93 0.76 11.95 10.03
CA ARG A 93 -0.45 12.69 10.37
C ARG A 93 -0.17 14.18 10.42
N SER A 94 -0.95 14.96 9.67
CA SER A 94 -0.79 16.41 9.54
C SER A 94 0.64 16.83 9.19
N MET A 95 1.36 16.02 8.39
CA MET A 95 2.69 16.42 7.92
C MET A 95 2.62 17.66 7.04
N ILE A 96 1.53 17.84 6.29
CA ILE A 96 1.24 19.13 5.64
C ILE A 96 0.41 19.96 6.62
N ASN A 97 1.02 21.02 7.11
CA ASN A 97 0.51 21.90 8.15
C ASN A 97 1.08 23.31 7.94
N ALA A 98 0.69 24.28 8.78
CA ALA A 98 1.13 25.67 8.63
C ALA A 98 2.67 25.84 8.60
N GLU A 99 3.40 25.06 9.41
CA GLU A 99 4.87 25.12 9.48
C GLU A 99 5.51 24.61 8.18
N THR A 100 5.08 23.45 7.70
CA THR A 100 5.63 22.86 6.48
C THR A 100 5.24 23.64 5.23
N LEU A 101 4.02 24.19 5.19
CA LEU A 101 3.55 25.07 4.11
C LEU A 101 4.40 26.34 4.00
N ALA A 102 5.01 26.82 5.09
CA ALA A 102 5.93 27.96 5.03
C ALA A 102 7.22 27.67 4.23
N SER A 103 7.56 26.40 4.02
CA SER A 103 8.70 25.98 3.18
C SER A 103 8.33 25.78 1.70
N PHE A 104 7.05 25.91 1.35
CA PHE A 104 6.60 25.74 -0.02
C PHE A 104 7.03 26.93 -0.87
N ARG A 105 7.36 26.66 -2.13
CA ARG A 105 7.48 27.72 -3.12
C ARG A 105 6.12 28.40 -3.31
N PRO A 106 6.01 29.74 -3.31
CA PRO A 106 4.74 30.41 -3.57
C PRO A 106 4.15 30.04 -4.93
N GLY A 107 2.83 29.83 -4.98
CA GLY A 107 2.11 29.40 -6.17
C GLY A 107 2.23 27.91 -6.49
N THR A 108 2.65 27.07 -5.53
CA THR A 108 2.73 25.61 -5.68
C THR A 108 1.35 24.98 -5.79
N ALA A 109 1.19 23.93 -6.61
CA ALA A 109 0.00 23.10 -6.61
C ALA A 109 0.22 21.85 -5.73
N LEU A 110 -0.67 21.61 -4.77
CA LEU A 110 -0.62 20.45 -3.89
C LEU A 110 -1.65 19.40 -4.33
N LEU A 111 -1.22 18.14 -4.44
CA LEU A 111 -2.04 17.01 -4.86
C LEU A 111 -2.01 15.96 -3.74
N ASN A 112 -3.17 15.65 -3.16
CA ASN A 112 -3.34 14.61 -2.15
C ASN A 112 -4.39 13.58 -2.56
N PHE A 113 -3.92 12.48 -3.14
CA PHE A 113 -4.74 11.30 -3.44
C PHE A 113 -4.33 10.10 -2.57
N ALA A 114 -3.59 10.35 -1.49
CA ALA A 114 -3.10 9.31 -0.61
C ALA A 114 -4.05 9.09 0.57
N ARG A 115 -4.09 10.02 1.53
CA ARG A 115 -4.85 9.89 2.77
C ARG A 115 -5.32 11.25 3.26
N GLU A 116 -6.48 11.33 3.88
CA GLU A 116 -7.04 12.59 4.37
C GLU A 116 -6.18 13.16 5.51
N GLU A 117 -5.74 12.28 6.41
CA GLU A 117 -5.16 12.64 7.71
C GLU A 117 -3.76 13.24 7.61
N ILE A 118 -3.11 13.17 6.46
CA ILE A 118 -1.74 13.70 6.27
C ILE A 118 -1.74 15.22 6.02
N VAL A 119 -2.92 15.82 5.80
CA VAL A 119 -3.09 17.25 5.53
C VAL A 119 -3.96 17.90 6.61
N ASP A 120 -3.46 19.00 7.18
CA ASP A 120 -4.25 19.94 7.96
C ASP A 120 -5.05 20.87 7.02
N VAL A 121 -6.34 20.56 6.85
CA VAL A 121 -7.22 21.27 5.91
C VAL A 121 -7.34 22.77 6.20
N PRO A 122 -7.60 23.23 7.45
CA PRO A 122 -7.53 24.64 7.80
C PRO A 122 -6.24 25.34 7.35
N ALA A 123 -5.08 24.71 7.55
CA ALA A 123 -3.81 25.28 7.11
C ALA A 123 -3.72 25.41 5.58
N VAL A 124 -4.24 24.43 4.84
CA VAL A 124 -4.30 24.48 3.37
C VAL A 124 -5.23 25.57 2.87
N VAL A 125 -6.39 25.78 3.50
CA VAL A 125 -7.30 26.88 3.14
C VAL A 125 -6.60 28.23 3.30
N ASN A 126 -5.94 28.46 4.44
CA ASN A 126 -5.17 29.69 4.66
C ASN A 126 -4.05 29.86 3.63
N ALA A 127 -3.30 28.78 3.33
CA ALA A 127 -2.22 28.83 2.34
C ALA A 127 -2.73 29.08 0.91
N LEU A 128 -3.94 28.62 0.57
CA LEU A 128 -4.59 29.02 -0.66
C LEU A 128 -4.91 30.51 -0.62
N ASP A 129 -5.60 31.01 0.40
CA ASP A 129 -5.97 32.42 0.54
C ASP A 129 -4.76 33.37 0.45
N GLU A 130 -3.64 33.00 1.05
CA GLU A 130 -2.38 33.76 1.03
C GLU A 130 -1.58 33.63 -0.29
N GLY A 131 -1.99 32.72 -1.19
CA GLY A 131 -1.33 32.49 -2.47
C GLY A 131 -0.04 31.67 -2.39
N ILE A 132 0.26 31.09 -1.22
CA ILE A 132 1.32 30.09 -1.06
C ILE A 132 1.00 28.89 -1.95
N LEU A 133 -0.26 28.42 -1.91
CA LEU A 133 -0.78 27.42 -2.83
C LEU A 133 -1.56 28.10 -3.96
N SER A 134 -1.28 27.68 -5.20
CA SER A 134 -2.10 28.06 -6.36
C SER A 134 -3.33 27.19 -6.48
N TYR A 135 -3.20 25.89 -6.19
CA TYR A 135 -4.29 24.92 -6.22
C TYR A 135 -4.08 23.81 -5.19
N TYR A 136 -5.18 23.25 -4.70
CA TYR A 136 -5.19 22.01 -3.95
C TYR A 136 -6.13 21.00 -4.63
N PHE A 137 -5.60 19.85 -5.03
CA PHE A 137 -6.37 18.73 -5.57
C PHE A 137 -6.37 17.60 -4.56
N THR A 138 -7.55 17.06 -4.24
CA THR A 138 -7.70 16.05 -3.21
C THR A 138 -8.77 15.03 -3.55
N ASP A 139 -8.62 13.79 -3.08
CA ASP A 139 -9.67 12.77 -3.14
C ASP A 139 -10.58 12.77 -1.89
N PHE A 140 -10.43 13.79 -1.04
CA PHE A 140 -11.07 13.89 0.26
C PHE A 140 -11.92 15.16 0.33
N PRO A 141 -13.24 15.07 0.04
CA PRO A 141 -14.16 16.20 0.16
C PRO A 141 -14.25 16.68 1.60
N ASN A 142 -14.16 18.00 1.79
CA ASN A 142 -14.25 18.63 3.10
C ASN A 142 -15.07 19.93 3.01
N SER A 143 -15.89 20.23 4.01
CA SER A 143 -16.74 21.42 4.02
C SER A 143 -15.94 22.73 3.95
N LEU A 144 -14.72 22.77 4.49
CA LEU A 144 -13.83 23.94 4.43
C LEU A 144 -13.26 24.19 3.03
N LEU A 145 -13.20 23.16 2.18
CA LEU A 145 -12.74 23.26 0.79
C LEU A 145 -13.91 23.52 -0.17
N SER A 146 -15.13 23.23 0.27
CA SER A 146 -16.33 23.35 -0.56
C SER A 146 -16.56 24.80 -1.01
N GLY A 147 -16.61 25.02 -2.32
CA GLY A 147 -16.81 26.34 -2.90
C GLY A 147 -15.54 27.20 -3.00
N HIS A 148 -14.40 26.76 -2.49
CA HIS A 148 -13.15 27.47 -2.69
C HIS A 148 -12.67 27.28 -4.15
N GLU A 149 -12.52 28.37 -4.90
CA GLU A 149 -12.25 28.36 -6.36
C GLU A 149 -10.94 27.66 -6.80
N ARG A 150 -10.06 27.36 -5.85
CA ARG A 150 -8.72 26.80 -6.03
C ARG A 150 -8.55 25.45 -5.33
N ALA A 151 -9.62 24.93 -4.71
CA ALA A 151 -9.65 23.60 -4.13
C ALA A 151 -10.57 22.70 -4.95
N HIS A 152 -10.05 21.56 -5.37
CA HIS A 152 -10.76 20.60 -6.21
C HIS A 152 -10.78 19.25 -5.50
N ALA A 153 -11.93 18.89 -4.94
CA ALA A 153 -12.12 17.61 -4.27
C ALA A 153 -12.87 16.62 -5.16
N MET A 154 -12.36 15.40 -5.23
CA MET A 154 -12.98 14.23 -5.83
C MET A 154 -13.50 13.31 -4.71
N PRO A 155 -14.57 12.53 -4.92
CA PRO A 155 -15.19 11.73 -3.86
C PRO A 155 -14.52 10.36 -3.70
N HIS A 156 -13.24 10.32 -3.33
CA HIS A 156 -12.48 9.10 -3.03
C HIS A 156 -12.48 8.06 -4.16
N LEU A 157 -12.10 8.49 -5.38
CA LEU A 157 -12.20 7.70 -6.61
C LEU A 157 -10.87 7.13 -7.12
N GLY A 158 -9.76 7.27 -6.40
CA GLY A 158 -8.43 6.88 -6.89
C GLY A 158 -8.29 5.41 -7.32
N ALA A 159 -9.12 4.51 -6.77
CA ALA A 159 -9.18 3.10 -7.16
C ALA A 159 -10.47 2.70 -7.89
N SER A 160 -11.36 3.66 -8.19
CA SER A 160 -12.67 3.42 -8.80
C SER A 160 -12.57 3.32 -10.32
N THR A 161 -11.82 2.34 -10.80
CA THR A 161 -11.72 1.98 -12.22
C THR A 161 -12.05 0.50 -12.41
N THR A 162 -12.63 0.16 -13.56
CA THR A 162 -12.99 -1.23 -13.88
C THR A 162 -11.75 -2.15 -13.83
N GLU A 163 -10.61 -1.68 -14.31
CA GLU A 163 -9.36 -2.44 -14.28
C GLU A 163 -8.83 -2.66 -12.87
N ALA A 164 -9.00 -1.70 -11.96
CA ALA A 164 -8.61 -1.86 -10.56
C ALA A 164 -9.54 -2.84 -9.84
N GLU A 165 -10.85 -2.74 -10.07
CA GLU A 165 -11.84 -3.68 -9.53
C GLU A 165 -11.56 -5.12 -9.99
N GLU A 166 -11.31 -5.32 -11.28
CA GLU A 166 -10.97 -6.63 -11.85
C GLU A 166 -9.69 -7.20 -11.22
N LYS A 167 -8.62 -6.39 -11.13
CA LYS A 167 -7.36 -6.82 -10.50
C LYS A 167 -7.55 -7.18 -9.04
N CYS A 168 -8.34 -6.41 -8.28
CA CYS A 168 -8.66 -6.71 -6.89
C CYS A 168 -9.45 -8.02 -6.76
N ALA A 169 -10.44 -8.25 -7.64
CA ALA A 169 -11.22 -9.47 -7.64
C ALA A 169 -10.35 -10.71 -7.95
N VAL A 170 -9.51 -10.63 -8.99
CA VAL A 170 -8.57 -11.70 -9.36
C VAL A 170 -7.57 -11.95 -8.22
N MET A 171 -7.03 -10.89 -7.62
CA MET A 171 -6.09 -11.01 -6.49
C MET A 171 -6.73 -11.72 -5.29
N ALA A 172 -7.94 -11.31 -4.90
CA ALA A 172 -8.64 -11.91 -3.77
C ALA A 172 -9.02 -13.37 -4.03
N ALA A 173 -9.53 -13.67 -5.23
CA ALA A 173 -9.87 -15.03 -5.64
C ALA A 173 -8.63 -15.94 -5.67
N SER A 174 -7.53 -15.46 -6.26
CA SER A 174 -6.28 -16.22 -6.34
C SER A 174 -5.66 -16.46 -4.96
N GLN A 175 -5.70 -15.47 -4.06
CA GLN A 175 -5.20 -15.65 -2.69
C GLN A 175 -6.05 -16.63 -1.89
N LEU A 176 -7.38 -16.60 -2.08
CA LEU A 176 -8.27 -17.58 -1.46
C LEU A 176 -8.01 -18.98 -2.01
N ASP A 177 -7.88 -19.13 -3.32
CA ASP A 177 -7.59 -20.40 -3.98
C ASP A 177 -6.26 -20.98 -3.49
N THR A 178 -5.19 -20.19 -3.54
CA THR A 178 -3.86 -20.54 -3.02
C THR A 178 -3.91 -20.93 -1.53
N PHE A 179 -4.66 -20.19 -0.72
CA PHE A 179 -4.85 -20.56 0.68
C PHE A 179 -5.63 -21.86 0.83
N LEU A 180 -6.70 -22.08 0.08
CA LEU A 180 -7.53 -23.28 0.20
C LEU A 180 -6.79 -24.54 -0.25
N GLN A 181 -6.01 -24.45 -1.33
CA GLN A 181 -5.26 -25.57 -1.89
C GLN A 181 -3.97 -25.84 -1.11
N PHE A 182 -3.15 -24.82 -0.86
CA PHE A 182 -1.77 -25.01 -0.39
C PHE A 182 -1.52 -24.47 1.02
N GLY A 183 -2.48 -23.75 1.59
CA GLY A 183 -2.34 -23.09 2.89
C GLY A 183 -1.43 -21.87 2.87
N ASN A 184 -0.90 -21.46 1.72
CA ASN A 184 -0.09 -20.26 1.59
C ASN A 184 -0.94 -19.02 1.84
N ILE A 185 -0.39 -18.06 2.58
CA ILE A 185 -1.06 -16.84 3.01
C ILE A 185 -0.21 -15.66 2.57
N GLU A 186 -0.76 -14.87 1.65
CA GLU A 186 -0.17 -13.64 1.16
C GLU A 186 -1.07 -12.46 1.46
N ASN A 187 -0.47 -11.27 1.63
CA ASN A 187 -1.19 -10.00 1.85
C ASN A 187 -2.24 -10.02 2.97
N SER A 188 -2.10 -10.92 3.96
CA SER A 188 -3.05 -10.99 5.06
C SER A 188 -2.96 -9.76 5.96
N VAL A 189 -4.12 -9.16 6.23
CA VAL A 189 -4.22 -7.99 7.11
C VAL A 189 -4.19 -8.36 8.60
N ASN A 190 -4.47 -9.61 8.95
CA ASN A 190 -4.66 -10.06 10.34
C ASN A 190 -4.02 -11.41 10.69
N PHE A 191 -3.27 -12.03 9.77
CA PHE A 191 -2.63 -13.33 9.96
C PHE A 191 -1.14 -13.29 9.53
N PRO A 192 -0.30 -14.27 9.93
CA PRO A 192 1.07 -14.37 9.43
C PRO A 192 1.12 -14.60 7.92
N THR A 193 1.99 -13.87 7.23
CA THR A 193 2.34 -14.16 5.83
C THR A 193 3.27 -15.37 5.77
N ILE A 194 2.91 -16.37 4.97
CA ILE A 194 3.63 -17.63 4.89
C ILE A 194 3.49 -18.23 3.48
N SER A 195 4.59 -18.71 2.94
CA SER A 195 4.58 -19.38 1.64
C SER A 195 5.56 -20.55 1.71
N LEU A 196 5.05 -21.74 1.42
CA LEU A 196 5.81 -22.96 1.26
C LEU A 196 5.47 -23.53 -0.11
N GLU A 197 6.48 -23.77 -0.95
CA GLU A 197 6.26 -24.46 -2.22
C GLU A 197 5.73 -25.87 -1.95
N PRO A 198 4.73 -26.36 -2.69
CA PRO A 198 4.26 -27.74 -2.58
C PRO A 198 5.41 -28.75 -2.81
N SER A 199 5.44 -29.82 -2.04
CA SER A 199 6.37 -30.93 -2.18
C SER A 199 5.62 -32.26 -2.36
N GLU A 200 6.31 -33.36 -2.66
CA GLU A 200 5.65 -34.67 -2.68
C GLU A 200 5.05 -35.01 -1.29
N GLY A 201 3.91 -35.71 -1.24
CA GLY A 201 3.29 -36.15 0.02
C GLY A 201 1.98 -35.42 0.35
N TYR A 202 1.80 -35.04 1.61
CA TYR A 202 0.58 -34.42 2.14
C TYR A 202 0.91 -33.19 2.98
N ARG A 203 0.04 -32.18 2.98
CA ARG A 203 0.28 -30.94 3.73
C ARG A 203 -0.72 -30.78 4.86
N ILE A 204 -0.23 -30.38 6.03
CA ILE A 204 -1.05 -29.96 7.18
C ILE A 204 -0.79 -28.50 7.48
N GLY A 205 -1.87 -27.71 7.48
CA GLY A 205 -1.88 -26.33 7.97
C GLY A 205 -2.37 -26.28 9.40
N ILE A 206 -1.60 -25.68 10.30
CA ILE A 206 -1.91 -25.62 11.74
C ILE A 206 -1.81 -24.18 12.22
N SER A 207 -2.91 -23.64 12.74
CA SER A 207 -2.92 -22.37 13.45
C SER A 207 -2.86 -22.61 14.96
N ASN A 208 -2.02 -21.86 15.67
CA ASN A 208 -1.86 -21.98 17.12
C ASN A 208 -1.54 -20.63 17.77
N ARG A 209 -1.68 -20.56 19.09
CA ARG A 209 -1.17 -19.45 19.89
C ARG A 209 0.35 -19.42 19.85
N ASN A 210 0.93 -18.24 19.66
CA ASN A 210 2.37 -18.03 19.59
C ASN A 210 3.02 -18.09 20.98
N VAL A 211 3.12 -19.29 21.54
CA VAL A 211 3.76 -19.53 22.85
C VAL A 211 4.87 -20.59 22.75
N ALA A 212 5.88 -20.46 23.60
CA ALA A 212 7.04 -21.35 23.63
C ALA A 212 6.63 -22.82 23.77
N GLY A 213 7.33 -23.71 23.05
CA GLY A 213 7.07 -25.15 23.06
C GLY A 213 5.94 -25.61 22.12
N SER A 214 5.12 -24.71 21.56
CA SER A 214 4.00 -25.11 20.68
C SER A 214 4.46 -25.93 19.48
N LEU A 215 5.46 -25.44 18.72
CA LEU A 215 6.00 -26.15 17.56
C LEU A 215 6.57 -27.53 17.93
N GLY A 216 7.28 -27.61 19.07
CA GLY A 216 7.79 -28.88 19.59
C GLY A 216 6.67 -29.88 19.87
N GLY A 217 5.57 -29.44 20.48
CA GLY A 217 4.39 -30.28 20.71
C GLY A 217 3.75 -30.81 19.43
N LEU A 218 3.67 -29.99 18.38
CA LEU A 218 3.19 -30.43 17.06
C LEU A 218 4.07 -31.55 16.50
N LEU A 219 5.39 -31.35 16.52
CA LEU A 219 6.36 -32.31 16.00
C LEU A 219 6.41 -33.61 16.82
N SER A 220 6.20 -33.54 18.14
CA SER A 220 6.11 -34.73 18.99
C SER A 220 4.95 -35.64 18.60
N VAL A 221 3.77 -35.08 18.28
CA VAL A 221 2.61 -35.88 17.83
C VAL A 221 2.91 -36.65 16.54
N LEU A 222 3.64 -36.02 15.61
CA LEU A 222 4.08 -36.67 14.37
C LEU A 222 5.15 -37.73 14.63
N ALA A 223 6.14 -37.40 15.47
CA ALA A 223 7.24 -38.30 15.83
C ALA A 223 6.77 -39.58 16.55
N ASP A 224 5.82 -39.47 17.48
CA ASP A 224 5.24 -40.60 18.22
C ASP A 224 4.54 -41.61 17.29
N ARG A 225 4.13 -41.17 16.09
CA ARG A 225 3.47 -41.98 15.06
C ARG A 225 4.41 -42.36 13.91
N GLN A 226 5.71 -42.03 14.04
CA GLN A 226 6.73 -42.29 13.02
C GLN A 226 6.40 -41.67 11.65
N ILE A 227 5.76 -40.49 11.65
CA ILE A 227 5.46 -39.74 10.42
C ILE A 227 6.67 -38.89 10.05
N ASN A 228 7.13 -39.01 8.81
CA ASN A 228 8.28 -38.25 8.33
C ASN A 228 7.84 -36.85 7.86
N VAL A 229 8.50 -35.81 8.38
CA VAL A 229 8.32 -34.41 7.93
C VAL A 229 9.26 -34.16 6.75
N ILE A 230 8.71 -33.73 5.63
CA ILE A 230 9.43 -33.44 4.38
C ILE A 230 9.93 -32.00 4.38
N ASP A 231 9.04 -31.06 4.62
CA ASP A 231 9.35 -29.63 4.72
C ASP A 231 8.43 -28.96 5.76
N LEU A 232 8.89 -27.86 6.33
CA LEU A 232 8.16 -27.14 7.36
C LEU A 232 8.51 -25.66 7.34
N ILE A 233 7.47 -24.83 7.44
CA ILE A 233 7.63 -23.42 7.74
C ILE A 233 6.68 -23.01 8.87
N ASN A 234 7.21 -22.25 9.82
CA ASN A 234 6.46 -21.60 10.89
C ASN A 234 6.63 -20.08 10.76
N LYS A 235 5.52 -19.35 10.80
CA LYS A 235 5.50 -17.89 10.87
C LYS A 235 4.53 -17.43 11.94
N SER A 236 4.85 -16.32 12.58
CA SER A 236 4.02 -15.73 13.63
C SER A 236 3.78 -14.24 13.41
N ARG A 237 2.67 -13.76 13.97
CA ARG A 237 2.25 -12.37 13.97
C ARG A 237 1.49 -12.10 15.26
N GLY A 238 2.12 -11.37 16.17
CA GLY A 238 1.60 -11.16 17.53
C GLY A 238 1.36 -12.50 18.23
N GLU A 239 0.11 -12.71 18.67
CA GLU A 239 -0.31 -13.86 19.46
C GLU A 239 -0.62 -15.13 18.64
N ILE A 240 -0.55 -15.06 17.30
CA ILE A 240 -0.90 -16.17 16.41
C ILE A 240 0.35 -16.65 15.66
N ALA A 241 0.51 -17.97 15.59
CA ALA A 241 1.43 -18.66 14.71
C ALA A 241 0.65 -19.55 13.73
N TYR A 242 1.22 -19.72 12.55
CA TYR A 242 0.73 -20.63 11.53
C TYR A 242 1.88 -21.46 10.97
N ASN A 243 1.59 -22.74 10.77
CA ASN A 243 2.55 -23.76 10.36
C ASN A 243 2.02 -24.41 9.10
N LEU A 244 2.89 -24.55 8.10
CA LEU A 244 2.70 -25.49 7.00
C LEU A 244 3.72 -26.60 7.18
N ILE A 245 3.23 -27.83 7.26
CA ILE A 245 4.05 -29.02 7.49
C ILE A 245 3.72 -30.03 6.40
N ASP A 246 4.71 -30.36 5.58
CA ASP A 246 4.63 -31.42 4.59
C ASP A 246 5.08 -32.73 5.21
N ILE A 247 4.30 -33.79 5.00
CA ILE A 247 4.53 -35.12 5.55
C ILE A 247 4.44 -36.18 4.47
N ALA A 248 5.23 -37.26 4.63
CA ALA A 248 5.27 -38.34 3.64
C ALA A 248 4.03 -39.23 3.68
N GLU A 249 3.52 -39.50 4.88
CA GLU A 249 2.38 -40.37 5.10
C GLU A 249 1.04 -39.61 5.10
N PRO A 250 -0.06 -40.20 4.58
CA PRO A 250 -1.37 -39.55 4.61
C PRO A 250 -1.84 -39.30 6.05
N PRO A 251 -2.28 -38.07 6.38
CA PRO A 251 -2.86 -37.80 7.69
C PRO A 251 -4.20 -38.52 7.82
N ASN A 252 -4.36 -39.30 8.89
CA ASN A 252 -5.63 -39.90 9.26
C ASN A 252 -6.38 -39.01 10.29
N ASP A 253 -7.66 -39.28 10.49
CA ASP A 253 -8.52 -38.51 11.41
C ASP A 253 -7.97 -38.46 12.84
N GLN A 254 -7.28 -39.52 13.28
CA GLN A 254 -6.70 -39.59 14.62
C GLN A 254 -5.55 -38.59 14.78
N ILE A 255 -4.63 -38.50 13.82
CA ILE A 255 -3.53 -37.51 13.83
C ILE A 255 -4.10 -36.09 13.87
N LEU A 256 -5.11 -35.80 13.07
CA LEU A 256 -5.73 -34.48 13.02
C LEU A 256 -6.41 -34.14 14.37
N ALA A 257 -7.09 -35.10 14.99
CA ALA A 257 -7.70 -34.94 16.29
C ALA A 257 -6.65 -34.71 17.40
N ASP A 258 -5.54 -35.45 17.37
CA ASP A 258 -4.46 -35.33 18.36
C ASP A 258 -3.73 -33.99 18.25
N LEU A 259 -3.47 -33.52 17.02
CA LEU A 259 -2.94 -32.18 16.78
C LEU A 259 -3.91 -31.10 17.29
N LEU A 260 -5.20 -31.25 17.03
CA LEU A 260 -6.23 -30.30 17.48
C LEU A 260 -6.40 -30.30 19.02
N ALA A 261 -6.13 -31.42 19.69
CA ALA A 261 -6.21 -31.55 21.14
C ALA A 261 -5.09 -30.81 21.89
N ILE A 262 -4.03 -30.40 21.20
CA ILE A 262 -2.96 -29.57 21.80
C ILE A 262 -3.57 -28.23 22.22
N LYS A 263 -3.47 -27.90 23.51
CA LYS A 263 -4.12 -26.71 24.13
C LYS A 263 -3.87 -25.39 23.39
N THR A 264 -2.72 -25.24 22.73
CA THR A 264 -2.34 -24.02 22.02
C THR A 264 -2.88 -23.97 20.59
N VAL A 265 -3.31 -25.09 20.02
CA VAL A 265 -3.82 -25.19 18.66
C VAL A 265 -5.22 -24.59 18.56
N ILE A 266 -5.44 -23.84 17.50
CA ILE A 266 -6.69 -23.14 17.18
C ILE A 266 -7.42 -23.89 16.06
N GLY A 267 -6.68 -24.39 15.07
CA GLY A 267 -7.25 -25.16 13.96
C GLY A 267 -6.19 -25.98 13.22
N VAL A 268 -6.65 -27.08 12.63
CA VAL A 268 -5.85 -28.01 11.84
C VAL A 268 -6.60 -28.28 10.54
N ARG A 269 -5.90 -28.27 9.40
CA ARG A 269 -6.45 -28.63 8.10
C ARG A 269 -5.45 -29.48 7.32
N ALA A 270 -5.87 -30.66 6.90
CA ALA A 270 -5.16 -31.46 5.90
C ALA A 270 -5.48 -30.95 4.49
N MET A 271 -4.49 -30.94 3.62
CA MET A 271 -4.55 -30.56 2.22
C MET A 271 -3.85 -31.64 1.41
N ALA A 272 -4.38 -31.94 0.23
CA ALA A 272 -3.71 -32.83 -0.70
C ALA A 272 -2.53 -32.08 -1.35
N ASN A 273 -1.32 -32.63 -1.27
CA ASN A 273 -0.17 -32.15 -2.03
C ASN A 273 -0.16 -32.87 -3.38
N GLU A 274 -1.27 -32.79 -4.13
CA GLU A 274 -1.33 -33.34 -5.48
C GLU A 274 -0.66 -32.35 -6.43
N ILE A 275 0.66 -32.48 -6.56
CA ILE A 275 1.38 -31.92 -7.71
C ILE A 275 0.91 -32.73 -8.92
N THR A 276 -0.07 -32.21 -9.66
CA THR A 276 -0.50 -32.81 -10.93
C THR A 276 0.46 -32.46 -12.05
#